data_AF-A0A936AAG4-F1
#
_entry.id   AF-A0A936AAG4-F1
#
_cell.length_a   1.000
_cell.length_b   1.000
_cell.length_c   1.000
_cell.angle_alpha   90.00
_cell.angle_beta   90.00
_cell.angle_gamma   90.00
#
_symmetry.space_group_name_H-M   'P 1'
#
loop_
_entity.id
_entity.type
_entity.pdbx_description
1 polymer ?
#
loop_
_entity_poly.entity_id
_entity_poly.type
_entity_poly.pdbx_seq_one_letter_code
_entity_poly.pdbx_strand_id
1 'polypeptide(L)'
;MKRLTRLLLPALLAALLAGCPNSRSDEKALENTLTAFASEFRWGEDIERVFAYFDPEDADKLRPKPLELERWKQYRVIGYREQPVVWNGENSAAQRTELELVNRHTQITRNLRLTTLWRYDDEAERWYLDSPLPTLSP
;
A
#
# COMPACT_ATOMS: atom_id res chain seq x y z
N MET A 1 -9.53 56.17 -3.71
CA MET A 1 -8.27 55.41 -3.54
C MET A 1 -8.20 54.61 -2.23
N LYS A 2 -8.56 55.18 -1.05
CA LYS A 2 -8.52 54.46 0.25
C LYS A 2 -9.52 53.29 0.44
N ARG A 3 -10.55 53.18 -0.42
CA ARG A 3 -11.57 52.12 -0.35
C ARG A 3 -11.16 50.83 -1.07
N LEU A 4 -10.37 50.92 -2.15
CA LEU A 4 -9.82 49.74 -2.83
C LEU A 4 -8.78 49.02 -1.94
N THR A 5 -7.97 49.78 -1.21
CA THR A 5 -6.94 49.22 -0.30
C THR A 5 -7.53 48.45 0.88
N ARG A 6 -8.77 48.76 1.29
CA ARG A 6 -9.46 48.07 2.40
C ARG A 6 -10.05 46.71 1.99
N LEU A 7 -10.28 46.47 0.71
CA LEU A 7 -10.79 45.19 0.19
C LEU A 7 -9.68 44.21 -0.21
N LEU A 8 -8.46 44.71 -0.45
CA LEU A 8 -7.30 43.87 -0.79
C LEU A 8 -6.74 43.09 0.41
N LEU A 9 -6.87 43.64 1.63
CA LEU A 9 -6.33 43.03 2.85
C LEU A 9 -7.06 41.73 3.27
N PRO A 10 -8.40 41.63 3.27
CA PRO A 10 -9.08 40.37 3.58
C PRO A 10 -8.95 39.31 2.47
N ALA A 11 -8.80 39.73 1.21
CA ALA A 11 -8.60 38.81 0.08
C ALA A 11 -7.21 38.15 0.13
N LEU A 12 -6.17 38.89 0.55
CA LEU A 12 -4.83 38.35 0.74
C LEU A 12 -4.76 37.39 1.94
N LEU A 13 -5.52 37.68 3.01
CA LEU A 13 -5.60 36.80 4.19
C LEU A 13 -6.34 35.50 3.90
N ALA A 14 -7.36 35.53 3.03
CA ALA A 14 -8.09 34.33 2.59
C ALA A 14 -7.23 33.41 1.70
N ALA A 15 -6.30 33.98 0.91
CA ALA A 15 -5.37 33.20 0.09
C ALA A 15 -4.30 32.44 0.91
N LEU A 16 -4.03 32.88 2.15
CA LEU A 16 -3.12 32.21 3.08
C LEU A 16 -3.73 30.98 3.79
N LEU A 17 -5.04 30.76 3.65
CA LEU A 17 -5.75 29.55 4.13
C LEU A 17 -5.85 28.45 3.06
N ALA A 18 -5.22 28.62 1.89
CA ALA A 18 -4.93 27.51 1.00
C ALA A 18 -3.87 26.62 1.69
N GLY A 19 -4.34 25.76 2.59
CA GLY A 19 -3.52 24.83 3.35
C GLY A 19 -2.67 23.98 2.40
N CYS A 20 -1.45 23.66 2.85
CA CYS A 20 -0.66 22.63 2.19
C CYS A 20 -1.52 21.37 2.01
N PRO A 21 -1.43 20.68 0.87
CA PRO A 21 -2.04 19.36 0.75
C PRO A 21 -1.59 18.48 1.92
N ASN A 22 -2.50 17.64 2.40
CA ASN A 22 -2.47 16.84 3.63
C ASN A 22 -1.33 15.79 3.71
N SER A 23 -0.20 16.01 3.04
CA SER A 23 0.90 15.06 2.85
C SER A 23 1.39 14.37 4.12
N ARG A 24 1.35 15.04 5.28
CA ARG A 24 1.77 14.44 6.55
C ARG A 24 0.77 13.44 7.14
N SER A 25 -0.54 13.66 6.99
CA SER A 25 -1.54 12.67 7.42
C SER A 25 -1.50 11.45 6.50
N ASP A 26 -1.30 11.69 5.21
CA ASP A 26 -1.34 10.65 4.19
C ASP A 26 -0.11 9.74 4.28
N GLU A 27 1.06 10.33 4.56
CA GLU A 27 2.28 9.57 4.89
C GLU A 27 2.09 8.69 6.13
N LYS A 28 1.46 9.21 7.18
CA LYS A 28 1.20 8.41 8.39
C LYS A 28 0.17 7.31 8.15
N ALA A 29 -0.87 7.58 7.37
CA ALA A 29 -1.87 6.61 6.97
C ALA A 29 -1.23 5.49 6.13
N LEU A 30 -0.32 5.82 5.22
CA LEU A 30 0.44 4.84 4.44
C LEU A 30 1.34 4.00 5.34
N GLU A 31 2.11 4.62 6.24
CA GLU A 31 2.98 3.90 7.19
C GLU A 31 2.18 2.87 8.02
N ASN A 32 1.02 3.28 8.54
CA ASN A 32 0.13 2.39 9.29
C ASN A 32 -0.38 1.24 8.41
N THR A 33 -0.77 1.54 7.17
CA THR A 33 -1.23 0.54 6.19
C THR A 33 -0.14 -0.48 5.89
N LEU A 34 1.08 -0.02 5.61
CA LEU A 34 2.23 -0.89 5.29
C LEU A 34 2.62 -1.75 6.50
N THR A 35 2.58 -1.18 7.70
CA THR A 35 2.83 -1.93 8.94
C THR A 35 1.81 -3.05 9.12
N ALA A 36 0.52 -2.74 8.92
CA ALA A 36 -0.56 -3.73 9.00
C ALA A 36 -0.42 -4.79 7.90
N PHE A 37 -0.17 -4.39 6.67
CA PHE A 37 0.05 -5.30 5.54
C PHE A 37 1.22 -6.26 5.77
N ALA A 38 2.35 -5.73 6.26
CA ALA A 38 3.51 -6.54 6.58
C ALA A 38 3.26 -7.49 7.76
N SER A 39 2.38 -7.11 8.70
CA SER A 39 1.94 -7.98 9.80
C SER A 39 1.14 -9.18 9.29
N GLU A 40 0.34 -9.00 8.23
CA GLU A 40 -0.43 -10.09 7.62
C GLU A 40 0.49 -11.14 6.99
N PHE A 41 1.61 -10.74 6.40
CA PHE A 41 2.61 -11.70 5.92
C PHE A 41 3.37 -12.40 7.04
N ARG A 42 3.75 -11.68 8.10
CA ARG A 42 4.62 -12.23 9.17
C ARG A 42 3.85 -13.11 10.15
N TRP A 43 2.65 -12.72 10.52
CA TRP A 43 1.85 -13.33 11.59
C TRP A 43 0.53 -13.91 11.09
N GLY A 44 0.10 -13.58 9.88
CA GLY A 44 -1.07 -14.20 9.28
C GLY A 44 -0.82 -15.68 9.01
N GLU A 45 -1.83 -16.50 9.32
CA GLU A 45 -1.79 -17.93 9.04
C GLU A 45 -1.95 -18.21 7.54
N ASP A 46 -2.75 -17.37 6.87
CA ASP A 46 -3.21 -17.51 5.48
C ASP A 46 -2.94 -16.25 4.65
N ILE A 47 -2.55 -16.45 3.39
CA ILE A 47 -2.23 -15.37 2.45
C ILE A 47 -3.47 -14.52 2.12
N GLU A 48 -4.68 -15.10 2.16
CA GLU A 48 -5.92 -14.41 1.84
C GLU A 48 -6.19 -13.17 2.70
N ARG A 49 -5.56 -13.05 3.88
CA ARG A 49 -5.69 -11.87 4.74
C ARG A 49 -5.19 -10.60 4.05
N VAL A 50 -4.24 -10.71 3.12
CA VAL A 50 -3.80 -9.55 2.31
C VAL A 50 -4.86 -9.08 1.32
N PHE A 51 -5.92 -9.86 1.08
CA PHE A 51 -6.97 -9.48 0.13
C PHE A 51 -7.86 -8.34 0.65
N ALA A 52 -7.81 -8.05 1.94
CA ALA A 52 -8.47 -6.90 2.56
C ALA A 52 -7.88 -5.56 2.10
N TYR A 53 -6.71 -5.58 1.45
CA TYR A 53 -6.04 -4.39 0.90
C TYR A 53 -6.35 -4.17 -0.58
N PHE A 54 -7.00 -5.11 -1.27
CA PHE A 54 -7.48 -4.85 -2.62
C PHE A 54 -8.75 -4.00 -2.61
N ASP A 55 -8.85 -3.11 -3.58
CA ASP A 55 -10.09 -2.43 -3.89
C ASP A 55 -11.14 -3.46 -4.34
N PRO A 56 -12.35 -3.51 -3.74
CA PRO A 56 -13.42 -4.38 -4.19
C PRO A 56 -13.75 -4.27 -5.69
N GLU A 57 -13.58 -3.10 -6.29
CA GLU A 57 -13.87 -2.86 -7.71
C GLU A 57 -12.85 -3.50 -8.65
N ASP A 58 -11.59 -3.64 -8.21
CA ASP A 58 -10.49 -4.20 -8.99
C ASP A 58 -9.99 -5.57 -8.48
N ALA A 59 -10.59 -6.07 -7.39
CA ALA A 59 -10.21 -7.30 -6.72
C ALA A 59 -10.12 -8.50 -7.67
N ASP A 60 -11.05 -8.65 -8.60
CA ASP A 60 -11.07 -9.78 -9.55
C ASP A 60 -9.89 -9.76 -10.52
N LYS A 61 -9.31 -8.59 -10.79
CA LYS A 61 -8.15 -8.43 -11.67
C LYS A 61 -6.83 -8.63 -10.93
N LEU A 62 -6.77 -8.19 -9.67
CA LEU A 62 -5.52 -8.12 -8.89
C LEU A 62 -5.29 -9.34 -8.00
N ARG A 63 -6.35 -10.02 -7.56
CA ARG A 63 -6.21 -11.21 -6.70
C ARG A 63 -5.56 -12.36 -7.46
N PRO A 64 -4.76 -13.20 -6.77
CA PRO A 64 -4.26 -14.44 -7.35
C PRO A 64 -5.41 -15.32 -7.87
N LYS A 65 -5.20 -15.90 -9.06
CA LYS A 65 -6.09 -16.96 -9.57
C LYS A 65 -6.08 -18.16 -8.61
N PRO A 66 -7.13 -19.02 -8.62
CA PRO A 66 -7.21 -20.16 -7.70
C PRO A 66 -5.96 -21.04 -7.66
N LEU A 67 -5.37 -21.36 -8.82
CA LEU A 67 -4.13 -22.15 -8.86
C LEU A 67 -2.94 -21.44 -8.19
N GLU A 68 -2.79 -20.13 -8.39
CA GLU A 68 -1.74 -19.34 -7.74
C GLU A 68 -1.98 -19.24 -6.23
N LEU A 69 -3.23 -19.11 -5.80
CA LEU A 69 -3.59 -19.10 -4.40
C LEU A 69 -3.18 -20.42 -3.71
N GLU A 70 -3.48 -21.56 -4.33
CA GLU A 70 -3.06 -22.87 -3.82
C GLU A 70 -1.52 -23.00 -3.78
N ARG A 71 -0.79 -22.39 -4.73
CA ARG A 71 0.67 -22.30 -4.65
C ARG A 71 1.12 -21.48 -3.46
N TRP A 72 0.50 -20.34 -3.18
CA TRP A 72 0.83 -19.51 -2.02
C TRP A 72 0.61 -20.24 -0.69
N LYS A 73 -0.48 -21.01 -0.58
CA LYS A 73 -0.80 -21.80 0.63
C LYS A 73 0.26 -22.85 0.98
N GLN A 74 1.04 -23.32 0.01
CA GLN A 74 2.14 -24.25 0.27
C GLN A 74 3.32 -23.60 0.99
N TYR A 75 3.36 -22.27 1.10
CA TYR A 75 4.45 -21.54 1.74
C TYR A 75 4.00 -20.85 3.02
N ARG A 76 4.98 -20.58 3.88
CA ARG A 76 4.88 -19.66 5.02
C ARG A 76 6.01 -18.64 4.90
N VAL A 77 5.74 -17.40 5.25
CA VAL A 77 6.78 -16.37 5.34
C VAL A 77 7.58 -16.56 6.63
N ILE A 78 8.89 -16.64 6.51
CA ILE A 78 9.84 -16.71 7.63
C ILE A 78 10.76 -15.49 7.69
N GLY A 79 10.75 -14.64 6.66
CA GLY A 79 11.48 -13.38 6.64
C GLY A 79 10.75 -12.33 5.79
N TYR A 80 10.78 -11.08 6.24
CA TYR A 80 10.17 -9.95 5.55
C TYR A 80 11.05 -8.72 5.75
N ARG A 81 11.74 -8.31 4.69
CA ARG A 81 12.63 -7.14 4.66
C ARG A 81 12.12 -6.13 3.65
N GLU A 82 11.59 -5.03 4.15
CA GLU A 82 11.10 -3.93 3.32
C GLU A 82 12.20 -2.91 3.01
N GLN A 83 12.09 -2.30 1.84
CA GLN A 83 12.85 -1.12 1.45
C GLN A 83 12.04 0.15 1.78
N PRO A 84 12.69 1.32 1.81
CA PRO A 84 11.98 2.59 1.94
C PRO A 84 10.89 2.75 0.87
N VAL A 85 9.80 3.41 1.26
CA VAL A 85 8.71 3.78 0.36
C VAL A 85 9.21 4.77 -0.68
N VAL A 86 8.77 4.58 -1.93
CA VAL A 86 8.98 5.51 -3.04
C VAL A 86 7.64 6.12 -3.43
N TRP A 87 7.51 7.42 -3.30
CA TRP A 87 6.33 8.16 -3.74
C TRP A 87 6.35 8.36 -5.25
N ASN A 88 5.26 8.00 -5.94
CA ASN A 88 5.09 8.10 -7.38
C ASN A 88 4.07 9.19 -7.79
N GLY A 89 3.60 9.98 -6.83
CA GLY A 89 2.60 11.02 -6.98
C GLY A 89 2.04 11.40 -5.61
N GLU A 90 1.01 12.25 -5.59
CA GLU A 90 0.33 12.64 -4.34
C GLU A 90 -0.39 11.44 -3.69
N ASN A 91 -1.14 10.68 -4.49
CA ASN A 91 -1.94 9.55 -4.04
C ASN A 91 -1.37 8.19 -4.48
N SER A 92 -0.06 8.10 -4.73
CA SER A 92 0.57 6.87 -5.19
C SER A 92 1.94 6.63 -4.56
N ALA A 93 2.16 5.39 -4.12
CA ALA A 93 3.41 4.96 -3.53
C ALA A 93 3.79 3.54 -3.97
N ALA A 94 5.07 3.19 -3.83
CA ALA A 94 5.57 1.86 -4.10
C ALA A 94 6.51 1.41 -2.98
N GLN A 95 6.49 0.11 -2.66
CA GLN A 95 7.43 -0.49 -1.72
C GLN A 95 7.96 -1.81 -2.29
N ARG A 96 9.28 -1.99 -2.23
CA ARG A 96 9.93 -3.26 -2.53
C ARG A 96 10.19 -4.02 -1.25
N THR A 97 9.88 -5.30 -1.25
CA THR A 97 10.04 -6.19 -0.11
C THR A 97 10.69 -7.50 -0.56
N GLU A 98 11.67 -7.95 0.20
CA GLU A 98 12.21 -9.29 0.08
C GLU A 98 11.54 -10.19 1.12
N LEU A 99 10.86 -11.22 0.60
CA LEU A 99 10.23 -12.26 1.38
C LEU A 99 11.12 -13.50 1.38
N GLU A 100 11.33 -14.07 2.56
CA GLU A 100 11.88 -15.42 2.70
C GLU A 100 10.72 -16.36 2.99
N LEU A 101 10.53 -17.34 2.11
CA LEU A 101 9.44 -18.30 2.15
C LEU A 101 10.00 -19.68 2.46
N VAL A 102 9.31 -20.43 3.32
CA VAL A 102 9.56 -21.86 3.53
C VAL A 102 8.38 -22.66 3.02
N ASN A 103 8.63 -23.68 2.22
CA ASN A 103 7.58 -24.62 1.83
C ASN A 103 7.17 -25.47 3.03
N ARG A 104 5.87 -25.50 3.35
CA ARG A 104 5.30 -26.18 4.52
C ARG A 104 5.55 -27.69 4.48
N HIS A 105 5.64 -28.29 3.30
CA HIS A 105 5.77 -29.74 3.10
C HIS A 105 7.22 -30.19 2.98
N THR A 106 8.09 -29.42 2.32
CA THR A 106 9.47 -29.84 2.03
C THR A 106 10.52 -29.16 2.90
N GLN A 107 10.16 -28.11 3.64
CA GLN A 107 11.09 -27.25 4.39
C GLN A 107 12.16 -26.56 3.52
N ILE A 108 12.00 -26.57 2.18
CA ILE A 108 12.87 -25.85 1.27
C ILE A 108 12.54 -24.36 1.35
N THR A 109 13.58 -23.54 1.54
CA THR A 109 13.45 -22.09 1.57
C THR A 109 13.68 -21.48 0.18
N ARG A 110 13.06 -20.33 -0.06
CA ARG A 110 13.35 -19.49 -1.23
C ARG A 110 13.11 -18.02 -0.93
N ASN A 111 13.81 -17.17 -1.67
CA ASN A 111 13.59 -15.72 -1.62
C ASN A 111 12.67 -15.28 -2.77
N LEU A 112 11.78 -14.34 -2.47
CA LEU A 112 10.85 -13.74 -3.39
C LEU A 112 10.92 -12.23 -3.27
N ARG A 113 11.06 -11.53 -4.40
CA ARG A 113 10.91 -10.09 -4.45
C ARG A 113 9.47 -9.72 -4.73
N LEU A 114 8.86 -9.00 -3.80
CA LEU A 114 7.54 -8.42 -3.91
C LEU A 114 7.70 -6.92 -4.18
N THR A 115 7.08 -6.41 -5.25
CA THR A 115 6.91 -4.96 -5.45
C THR A 115 5.44 -4.66 -5.30
N THR A 116 5.10 -3.80 -4.35
CA THR A 116 3.73 -3.34 -4.12
C THR A 116 3.56 -1.94 -4.67
N LEU A 117 2.45 -1.69 -5.37
CA LEU A 117 1.97 -0.36 -5.72
C LEU A 117 0.76 -0.06 -4.86
N TRP A 118 0.68 1.17 -4.36
CA TRP A 118 -0.36 1.64 -3.46
C TRP A 118 -1.01 2.87 -4.05
N ARG A 119 -2.34 2.92 -3.97
CA ARG A 119 -3.17 4.06 -4.36
C ARG A 119 -3.97 4.52 -3.16
N TYR A 120 -3.97 5.81 -2.87
CA TYR A 120 -4.87 6.40 -1.89
C TYR A 120 -6.23 6.66 -2.54
N ASP A 121 -7.27 6.33 -1.80
CA ASP A 121 -8.65 6.58 -2.17
C ASP A 121 -9.24 7.66 -1.25
N ASP A 122 -9.57 8.80 -1.84
CA ASP A 122 -10.05 9.97 -1.09
C ASP A 122 -11.47 9.76 -0.55
N GLU A 123 -12.29 8.94 -1.19
CA GLU A 123 -13.68 8.67 -0.77
C GLU A 123 -13.71 7.66 0.39
N ALA A 124 -12.90 6.62 0.30
CA ALA A 124 -12.77 5.60 1.34
C ALA A 124 -11.74 5.96 2.44
N GLU A 125 -11.04 7.08 2.29
CA GLU A 125 -9.98 7.58 3.18
C GLU A 125 -8.93 6.51 3.53
N ARG A 126 -8.53 5.70 2.54
CA ARG A 126 -7.62 4.57 2.78
C ARG A 126 -6.73 4.25 1.60
N TRP A 127 -5.65 3.51 1.88
CA TRP A 127 -4.75 2.98 0.89
C TRP A 127 -5.19 1.58 0.43
N TYR A 128 -5.23 1.40 -0.89
CA TYR A 128 -5.43 0.12 -1.55
C TYR A 128 -4.15 -0.36 -2.23
N LEU A 129 -3.95 -1.67 -2.22
CA LEU A 129 -2.92 -2.36 -2.99
C LEU A 129 -3.37 -2.41 -4.46
N ASP A 130 -2.64 -1.71 -5.31
CA ASP A 130 -2.93 -1.50 -6.74
C ASP A 130 -2.00 -2.33 -7.63
N SER A 131 -1.50 -3.44 -7.10
CA SER A 131 -0.62 -4.36 -7.82
C SER A 131 -0.97 -5.82 -7.49
N PRO A 132 -0.88 -6.74 -8.46
CA PRO A 132 -1.10 -8.16 -8.17
C PRO A 132 0.03 -8.71 -7.30
N LEU A 133 -0.27 -9.78 -6.55
CA LEU A 133 0.80 -10.58 -5.92
C LEU A 133 1.62 -11.29 -7.01
N PRO A 134 2.93 -11.49 -6.80
CA PRO A 134 3.76 -12.21 -7.74
C PRO A 134 3.34 -13.69 -7.83
N THR A 135 3.52 -14.26 -9.02
CA THR A 135 3.31 -15.69 -9.22
C THR A 135 4.44 -16.49 -8.63
N LEU A 136 4.09 -17.66 -8.12
CA LEU A 136 5.04 -18.59 -7.53
C LEU A 136 5.40 -19.63 -8.57
N SER A 137 6.42 -19.36 -9.38
CA SER A 137 6.93 -20.36 -10.33
C SER A 137 7.39 -21.63 -9.59
N PRO A 138 7.27 -22.82 -10.22
CA PRO A 138 7.75 -24.09 -9.68
C PRO A 138 9.24 -24.07 -9.34
#